data_AF-A0A7W7YGN6-F1
#
_entry.id   AF-A0A7W7YGN6-F1
#
_cell.length_a   1.000
_cell.length_b   1.000
_cell.length_c   1.000
_cell.angle_alpha   90.00
_cell.angle_beta   90.00
_cell.angle_gamma   90.00
#
_symmetry.space_group_name_H-M   'P 1'
#
loop_
_entity.id
_entity.type
_entity.pdbx_description
1 polymer ?
#
loop_
_entity_poly.entity_id
_entity_poly.type
_entity_poly.pdbx_seq_one_letter_code
_entity_poly.pdbx_strand_id
1 'polypeptide(L)'
;MRHLLLLGLLGILLSSLPCFGQRLNLKPLDFQPLTGMPWQHHEDVSLEKVLERIFLEPNPAIRHAVLAAYLRLIPVEAFPQTFDLCIRLQGTQWPDDLVALMLPIWAERDPQAAWKRTQTLFSLIGFHWLGLDAWGNPRIQINNLEALRGSSFWLREGLETFPQGLSKSKLPRAERIAILSDFVSRYLAIYGFLPETRKSELPSYTYSDLEEMVSAFQGPDQEFRGTAEAAASKGHEGTFEVLLRRWLVHSPEEAADIVAFAEKVGWPPEQKPSNTGRYVVSQEWLLLWAKIDKAGMMAWVEHVDLNLSPLSARARGLLLGLANQATGQRWLDEAGAKGSGNDDILSDLLMEAAPWAPQLAMEVAVTTSDAETIRNVSESAVYDFQSQSWNTSHMGLGLAKDFPIETLPPSLLVEVIQDWGVLMEQWGDVDVGEAARYGFQFLTQTNLCPQENLIKLFAGDDTFSSDGDMIDRTFCALRSWAILQPDAMKAWIGQQQGADMRAALTWLLENPWGTGELK
;
A
#
# COMPACT_ATOMS: atom_id res chain seq x y z
N MET A 1 7.86 -12.94 -57.75
CA MET A 1 8.94 -13.34 -56.82
C MET A 1 9.69 -12.11 -56.25
N ARG A 2 8.96 -11.10 -55.78
CA ARG A 2 9.43 -9.92 -55.03
C ARG A 2 8.18 -9.26 -54.44
N HIS A 3 7.73 -9.63 -53.23
CA HIS A 3 6.75 -8.90 -52.38
C HIS A 3 6.51 -9.60 -51.02
N LEU A 4 7.52 -10.28 -50.46
CA LEU A 4 7.42 -10.96 -49.16
C LEU A 4 8.70 -10.68 -48.37
N LEU A 5 8.90 -9.42 -47.97
CA LEU A 5 10.02 -8.99 -47.13
C LEU A 5 9.79 -7.55 -46.62
N LEU A 6 8.63 -7.28 -46.01
CA LEU A 6 8.40 -6.00 -45.33
C LEU A 6 7.31 -6.05 -44.24
N LEU A 7 7.09 -7.22 -43.64
CA LEU A 7 6.20 -7.41 -42.48
C LEU A 7 6.94 -7.99 -41.25
N GLY A 8 8.27 -8.12 -41.30
CA GLY A 8 9.10 -8.71 -40.24
C GLY A 8 9.89 -7.71 -39.39
N LEU A 9 9.60 -6.41 -39.47
CA LEU A 9 10.38 -5.34 -38.82
C LEU A 9 9.47 -4.29 -38.15
N LEU A 10 8.31 -4.72 -37.66
CA LEU A 10 7.39 -3.93 -36.83
C LEU A 10 7.12 -4.60 -35.47
N GLY A 11 8.00 -5.53 -35.06
CA GLY A 11 7.86 -6.34 -33.85
C GLY A 11 8.91 -6.12 -32.76
N ILE A 12 9.83 -5.16 -32.92
CA ILE A 12 10.84 -4.81 -31.89
C ILE A 12 11.02 -3.29 -31.85
N LEU A 13 9.90 -2.57 -31.77
CA LEU A 13 9.81 -1.22 -31.24
C LEU A 13 8.67 -1.21 -30.22
N LEU A 14 8.68 -2.20 -29.31
CA LEU A 14 8.25 -1.92 -27.95
C LEU A 14 9.32 -0.96 -27.42
N SER A 15 9.12 0.32 -27.70
CA SER A 15 9.73 1.38 -26.94
C SER A 15 9.64 0.97 -25.48
N SER A 16 10.81 0.68 -24.91
CA SER A 16 11.12 0.78 -23.51
C SER A 16 10.76 2.19 -23.06
N LEU A 17 9.45 2.47 -22.99
CA LEU A 17 8.94 3.48 -22.11
C LEU A 17 9.37 2.98 -20.73
N PRO A 18 10.23 3.71 -20.03
CA PRO A 18 10.62 3.29 -18.70
C PRO A 18 9.34 3.10 -17.91
N CYS A 19 9.11 1.86 -17.48
CA CYS A 19 7.98 1.45 -16.68
C CYS A 19 8.25 1.99 -15.27
N PHE A 20 8.13 3.30 -15.11
CA PHE A 20 8.16 3.92 -13.79
C PHE A 20 6.85 3.58 -13.09
N GLY A 21 6.89 3.40 -11.76
CA GLY A 21 5.73 2.99 -10.97
C GLY A 21 4.52 3.85 -11.32
N GLN A 22 3.56 3.26 -12.03
CA GLN A 22 2.35 3.95 -12.43
C GLN A 22 1.31 3.65 -11.37
N ARG A 23 0.63 4.69 -10.87
CA ARG A 23 -0.53 4.51 -10.02
C ARG A 23 -1.49 3.51 -10.66
N LEU A 24 -1.89 2.50 -9.89
CA LEU A 24 -2.91 1.58 -10.35
C LEU A 24 -4.23 2.34 -10.44
N ASN A 25 -4.97 2.15 -11.53
CA ASN A 25 -6.28 2.76 -11.71
C ASN A 25 -7.37 1.87 -11.07
N LEU A 26 -7.19 1.54 -9.79
CA LEU A 26 -8.13 0.75 -9.00
C LEU A 26 -9.07 1.66 -8.24
N LYS A 27 -10.35 1.29 -8.21
CA LYS A 27 -11.40 1.92 -7.41
C LYS A 27 -11.72 1.06 -6.19
N PRO A 28 -12.25 1.64 -5.10
CA PRO A 28 -12.64 0.92 -3.90
C PRO A 28 -13.60 -0.25 -4.18
N LEU A 29 -14.52 -0.05 -5.14
CA LEU A 29 -15.46 -1.10 -5.56
C LEU A 29 -14.83 -2.20 -6.41
N ASP A 30 -13.63 -2.00 -6.95
CA ASP A 30 -12.89 -3.04 -7.69
C ASP A 30 -12.33 -4.09 -6.73
N PHE A 31 -12.02 -3.72 -5.48
CA PHE A 31 -11.56 -4.69 -4.47
C PHE A 31 -12.66 -5.68 -4.13
N GLN A 32 -12.31 -6.95 -4.03
CA GLN A 32 -13.26 -8.01 -3.75
C GLN A 32 -12.68 -8.90 -2.65
N PRO A 33 -13.21 -8.83 -1.42
CA PRO A 33 -12.85 -9.77 -0.36
C PRO A 33 -12.91 -11.21 -0.88
N LEU A 34 -11.86 -11.97 -0.64
CA LEU A 34 -11.76 -13.38 -1.00
C LEU A 34 -12.71 -14.19 -0.12
N THR A 35 -13.51 -15.01 -0.79
CA THR A 35 -14.48 -15.94 -0.18
C THR A 35 -14.22 -17.38 -0.60
N GLY A 36 -13.29 -17.60 -1.53
CA GLY A 36 -12.87 -18.91 -2.03
C GLY A 36 -11.48 -18.79 -2.65
N MET A 37 -10.85 -19.92 -2.94
CA MET A 37 -9.53 -19.90 -3.55
C MET A 37 -9.63 -19.44 -5.01
N PRO A 38 -8.88 -18.38 -5.42
CA PRO A 38 -8.92 -17.86 -6.79
C PRO A 38 -8.60 -18.89 -7.88
N TRP A 39 -7.91 -19.97 -7.50
CA TRP A 39 -7.51 -21.04 -8.40
C TRP A 39 -8.40 -22.29 -8.32
N GLN A 40 -9.41 -22.36 -7.45
CA GLN A 40 -10.16 -23.60 -7.17
C GLN A 40 -10.83 -24.25 -8.40
N HIS A 41 -11.14 -23.46 -9.44
CA HIS A 41 -11.70 -23.92 -10.72
C HIS A 41 -10.66 -23.86 -11.84
N HIS A 42 -9.60 -24.64 -11.68
CA HIS A 42 -8.31 -24.59 -12.39
C HIS A 42 -8.31 -24.71 -13.92
N GLU A 43 -9.39 -25.15 -14.57
CA GLU A 43 -9.28 -25.62 -15.97
C GLU A 43 -9.06 -24.48 -16.99
N ASP A 44 -9.47 -23.24 -16.70
CA ASP A 44 -9.39 -22.11 -17.65
C ASP A 44 -8.84 -20.78 -17.09
N VAL A 45 -8.37 -20.75 -15.84
CA VAL A 45 -7.91 -19.49 -15.22
C VAL A 45 -6.40 -19.32 -15.37
N SER A 46 -5.98 -18.27 -16.06
CA SER A 46 -4.56 -17.95 -16.22
C SER A 46 -3.91 -17.51 -14.90
N LEU A 47 -2.60 -17.71 -14.80
CA LEU A 47 -1.80 -17.24 -13.66
C LEU A 47 -1.99 -15.75 -13.39
N GLU A 48 -2.07 -14.94 -14.45
CA GLU A 48 -2.30 -13.50 -14.34
C GLU A 48 -3.63 -13.19 -13.66
N LYS A 49 -4.73 -13.81 -14.09
CA LYS A 49 -6.04 -13.63 -13.48
C LYS A 49 -6.10 -14.07 -12.01
N VAL A 50 -5.39 -15.15 -11.67
CA VAL A 50 -5.29 -15.59 -10.27
C VAL A 50 -4.59 -14.53 -9.42
N LEU A 51 -3.45 -14.00 -9.88
CA LEU A 51 -2.72 -12.98 -9.14
C LEU A 51 -3.50 -11.67 -9.06
N GLU A 52 -4.13 -11.22 -10.14
CA GLU A 52 -5.04 -10.06 -10.11
C GLU A 52 -6.12 -10.25 -9.04
N ARG A 53 -6.78 -11.42 -9.00
CA ARG A 53 -7.81 -11.71 -8.00
C ARG A 53 -7.27 -11.71 -6.57
N ILE A 54 -6.04 -12.20 -6.36
CA ILE A 54 -5.36 -12.16 -5.05
C ILE A 54 -5.09 -10.72 -4.65
N PHE A 55 -4.53 -9.88 -5.52
CA PHE A 55 -4.20 -8.49 -5.18
C PHE A 55 -5.43 -7.58 -5.05
N LEU A 56 -6.60 -8.00 -5.54
CA LEU A 56 -7.89 -7.37 -5.23
C LEU A 56 -8.44 -7.73 -3.84
N GLU A 57 -7.80 -8.61 -3.07
CA GLU A 57 -8.08 -8.79 -1.63
C GLU A 57 -7.59 -7.54 -0.87
N PRO A 58 -8.47 -6.76 -0.22
CA PRO A 58 -8.04 -5.57 0.53
C PRO A 58 -7.16 -5.91 1.73
N ASN A 59 -7.47 -6.99 2.47
CA ASN A 59 -6.76 -7.33 3.69
C ASN A 59 -5.40 -8.00 3.39
N PRO A 60 -4.25 -7.36 3.70
CA PRO A 60 -2.92 -7.89 3.40
C PRO A 60 -2.62 -9.20 4.14
N ALA A 61 -3.20 -9.41 5.33
CA ALA A 61 -2.99 -10.62 6.11
C ALA A 61 -3.62 -11.84 5.43
N ILE A 62 -4.74 -11.67 4.71
CA ILE A 62 -5.34 -12.72 3.88
C ILE A 62 -4.63 -12.78 2.53
N ARG A 63 -4.41 -11.63 1.87
CA ARG A 63 -3.76 -11.52 0.56
C ARG A 63 -2.42 -12.26 0.52
N HIS A 64 -1.53 -11.96 1.47
CA HIS A 64 -0.18 -12.52 1.49
C HIS A 64 -0.16 -13.99 1.92
N ALA A 65 -1.08 -14.43 2.79
CA ALA A 65 -1.26 -15.84 3.10
C ALA A 65 -1.70 -16.64 1.87
N VAL A 66 -2.72 -16.16 1.16
CA VAL A 66 -3.23 -16.76 -0.07
C VAL A 66 -2.17 -16.73 -1.18
N LEU A 67 -1.45 -15.62 -1.34
CA LEU A 67 -0.33 -15.53 -2.27
C LEU A 67 0.75 -16.56 -1.95
N ALA A 68 1.17 -16.67 -0.69
CA ALA A 68 2.18 -17.63 -0.27
C ALA A 68 1.75 -19.08 -0.53
N ALA A 69 0.47 -19.42 -0.33
CA ALA A 69 -0.08 -20.71 -0.70
C ALA A 69 -0.03 -20.94 -2.22
N TYR A 70 -0.47 -19.96 -3.01
CA TYR A 70 -0.47 -20.04 -4.47
C TYR A 70 0.94 -20.22 -5.06
N LEU A 71 1.91 -19.46 -4.55
CA LEU A 71 3.32 -19.52 -4.96
C LEU A 71 3.94 -20.89 -4.73
N ARG A 72 3.40 -21.72 -3.84
CA ARG A 72 3.85 -23.11 -3.64
C ARG A 72 3.25 -24.08 -4.66
N LEU A 73 2.15 -23.71 -5.30
CA LEU A 73 1.41 -24.54 -6.25
C LEU A 73 1.87 -24.34 -7.71
N ILE A 74 2.22 -23.11 -8.10
CA ILE A 74 2.59 -22.81 -9.49
C ILE A 74 3.82 -23.61 -9.97
N PRO A 75 3.98 -23.91 -11.26
CA PRO A 75 5.24 -24.45 -11.79
C PRO A 75 6.42 -23.53 -11.43
N VAL A 76 7.56 -24.12 -11.07
CA VAL A 76 8.70 -23.32 -10.60
C VAL A 76 9.31 -22.45 -11.70
N GLU A 77 9.15 -22.87 -12.95
CA GLU A 77 9.55 -22.15 -14.14
C GLU A 77 8.76 -20.84 -14.34
N ALA A 78 7.57 -20.74 -13.75
CA ALA A 78 6.72 -19.55 -13.81
C ALA A 78 7.11 -18.48 -12.77
N PHE A 79 7.91 -18.83 -11.76
CA PHE A 79 8.26 -17.93 -10.65
C PHE A 79 8.85 -16.58 -11.09
N PRO A 80 9.78 -16.49 -12.06
CA PRO A 80 10.31 -15.20 -12.51
C PRO A 80 9.21 -14.25 -13.00
N GLN A 81 8.31 -14.75 -13.85
CA GLN A 81 7.20 -13.96 -14.37
C GLN A 81 6.20 -13.60 -13.26
N THR A 82 5.92 -14.54 -12.36
CA THR A 82 5.07 -14.31 -11.18
C THR A 82 5.65 -13.23 -10.27
N PHE A 83 6.97 -13.25 -10.03
CA PHE A 83 7.66 -12.25 -9.24
C PHE A 83 7.43 -10.86 -9.82
N ASP A 84 7.75 -10.66 -11.10
CA ASP A 84 7.61 -9.35 -11.74
C ASP A 84 6.14 -8.88 -11.78
N LEU A 85 5.18 -9.79 -11.94
CA LEU A 85 3.76 -9.45 -11.91
C LEU A 85 3.27 -9.08 -10.50
N CYS A 86 3.69 -9.81 -9.45
CA CYS A 86 3.33 -9.47 -8.07
C CYS A 86 3.85 -8.08 -7.67
N ILE A 87 5.10 -7.73 -8.05
CA ILE A 87 5.67 -6.40 -7.78
C ILE A 87 4.81 -5.31 -8.43
N ARG A 88 4.41 -5.51 -9.69
CA ARG A 88 3.54 -4.57 -10.41
C ARG A 88 2.17 -4.42 -9.74
N LEU A 89 1.55 -5.52 -9.33
CA LEU A 89 0.22 -5.53 -8.72
C LEU A 89 0.21 -4.96 -7.28
N GLN A 90 1.35 -4.96 -6.59
CA GLN A 90 1.47 -4.34 -5.27
C GLN A 90 1.28 -2.82 -5.34
N GLY A 91 1.60 -2.20 -6.48
CA GLY A 91 1.38 -0.76 -6.70
C GLY A 91 2.36 0.15 -5.96
N THR A 92 3.50 -0.37 -5.52
CA THR A 92 4.56 0.38 -4.82
C THR A 92 5.88 0.27 -5.57
N GLN A 93 6.69 1.32 -5.49
CA GLN A 93 8.08 1.30 -5.94
C GLN A 93 9.00 0.62 -4.91
N TRP A 94 8.48 0.29 -3.72
CA TRP A 94 9.22 -0.20 -2.54
C TRP A 94 8.70 -1.56 -2.03
N PRO A 95 8.84 -2.63 -2.81
CA PRO A 95 8.20 -3.90 -2.50
C PRO A 95 9.00 -4.76 -1.50
N ASP A 96 9.71 -4.16 -0.53
CA ASP A 96 10.63 -4.85 0.41
C ASP A 96 9.96 -6.08 1.05
N ASP A 97 8.77 -5.90 1.63
CA ASP A 97 7.99 -6.94 2.29
C ASP A 97 7.50 -8.04 1.34
N LEU A 98 7.08 -7.67 0.13
CA LEU A 98 6.65 -8.62 -0.88
C LEU A 98 7.83 -9.46 -1.38
N VAL A 99 9.01 -8.84 -1.56
CA VAL A 99 10.25 -9.58 -1.85
C VAL A 99 10.60 -10.52 -0.71
N ALA A 100 10.52 -10.04 0.54
CA ALA A 100 10.80 -10.82 1.73
C ALA A 100 9.89 -12.06 1.85
N LEU A 101 8.62 -11.96 1.42
CA LEU A 101 7.66 -13.06 1.34
C LEU A 101 8.01 -14.07 0.23
N MET A 102 8.28 -13.59 -0.98
CA MET A 102 8.41 -14.44 -2.17
C MET A 102 9.75 -15.18 -2.23
N LEU A 103 10.82 -14.52 -1.81
CA LEU A 103 12.18 -15.01 -1.97
C LEU A 103 12.48 -16.33 -1.23
N PRO A 104 12.06 -16.56 0.03
CA PRO A 104 12.27 -17.84 0.69
C PRO A 104 11.45 -18.96 0.04
N ILE A 105 10.24 -18.68 -0.44
CA ILE A 105 9.42 -19.68 -1.14
C ILE A 105 10.09 -20.11 -2.44
N TRP A 106 10.61 -19.16 -3.21
CA TRP A 106 11.36 -19.46 -4.43
C TRP A 106 12.64 -20.23 -4.11
N ALA A 107 13.44 -19.77 -3.15
CA ALA A 107 14.71 -20.40 -2.80
C ALA A 107 14.57 -21.83 -2.25
N GLU A 108 13.46 -22.16 -1.59
CA GLU A 108 13.14 -23.52 -1.17
C GLU A 108 12.93 -24.46 -2.38
N ARG A 109 12.26 -23.96 -3.43
CA ARG A 109 11.81 -24.73 -4.59
C ARG A 109 12.85 -24.82 -5.72
N ASP A 110 13.48 -23.70 -6.04
CA ASP A 110 14.58 -23.58 -7.00
C ASP A 110 15.62 -22.57 -6.48
N PRO A 111 16.53 -23.04 -5.60
CA PRO A 111 17.54 -22.19 -4.99
C PRO A 111 18.52 -21.57 -5.99
N GLN A 112 18.76 -22.19 -7.14
CA GLN A 112 19.71 -21.63 -8.12
C GLN A 112 19.10 -20.47 -8.88
N ALA A 113 17.85 -20.62 -9.37
CA ALA A 113 17.15 -19.52 -10.03
C ALA A 113 16.84 -18.38 -9.05
N ALA A 114 16.42 -18.72 -7.82
CA ALA A 114 16.22 -17.73 -6.77
C ALA A 114 17.52 -16.98 -6.46
N TRP A 115 18.66 -17.68 -6.34
CA TRP A 115 19.95 -17.04 -6.09
C TRP A 115 20.33 -16.06 -7.21
N LYS A 116 20.17 -16.49 -8.47
CA LYS A 116 20.40 -15.62 -9.63
C LYS A 116 19.54 -14.35 -9.56
N ARG A 117 18.26 -14.47 -9.17
CA ARG A 117 17.39 -13.32 -8.95
C ARG A 117 17.88 -12.46 -7.78
N THR A 118 18.22 -13.03 -6.63
CA THR A 118 18.77 -12.28 -5.48
C THR A 118 20.02 -11.48 -5.87
N GLN A 119 20.91 -12.05 -6.69
CA GLN A 119 22.07 -11.34 -7.21
C GLN A 119 21.68 -10.10 -8.03
N THR A 120 20.62 -10.18 -8.84
CA THR A 120 20.08 -8.99 -9.54
C THR A 120 19.43 -8.00 -8.58
N LEU A 121 18.72 -8.47 -7.56
CA LEU A 121 18.07 -7.61 -6.57
C LEU A 121 19.08 -6.86 -5.70
N PHE A 122 20.26 -7.42 -5.43
CA PHE A 122 21.34 -6.69 -4.77
C PHE A 122 21.72 -5.42 -5.54
N SER A 123 21.67 -5.44 -6.88
CA SER A 123 21.94 -4.24 -7.70
C SER A 123 20.85 -3.17 -7.59
N LEU A 124 19.67 -3.55 -7.08
CA LEU A 124 18.54 -2.66 -6.83
C LEU A 124 18.46 -2.19 -5.36
N ILE A 125 19.47 -2.50 -4.53
CA ILE A 125 19.56 -1.88 -3.20
C ILE A 125 19.91 -0.41 -3.35
N GLY A 126 19.02 0.43 -2.85
CA GLY A 126 19.14 1.88 -2.83
C GLY A 126 18.91 2.44 -1.44
N PHE A 127 18.22 3.57 -1.41
CA PHE A 127 18.07 4.42 -0.25
C PHE A 127 16.61 4.55 0.18
N HIS A 128 16.42 5.00 1.41
CA HIS A 128 15.13 5.49 1.86
C HIS A 128 14.91 6.89 1.28
N TRP A 129 13.85 7.13 0.50
CA TRP A 129 13.54 8.39 -0.15
C TRP A 129 13.36 9.54 0.86
N LEU A 130 12.74 9.28 2.03
CA LEU A 130 12.73 10.23 3.16
C LEU A 130 14.09 10.48 3.81
N GLY A 131 15.11 9.67 3.51
CA GLY A 131 16.47 9.88 4.03
C GLY A 131 17.24 10.97 3.27
N LEU A 132 16.57 11.72 2.40
CA LEU A 132 17.13 12.82 1.59
C LEU A 132 16.63 14.20 2.07
N ASP A 133 16.35 14.32 3.36
CA ASP A 133 15.77 15.47 4.08
C ASP A 133 16.71 16.68 4.25
N ALA A 134 18.03 16.48 4.16
CA ALA A 134 19.02 17.57 4.24
C ALA A 134 20.18 17.42 3.25
N TRP A 135 20.80 18.52 2.81
CA TRP A 135 21.98 18.51 1.94
C TRP A 135 23.25 18.05 2.67
N GLY A 136 23.29 18.21 3.99
CA GLY A 136 24.36 17.73 4.86
C GLY A 136 24.21 16.29 5.36
N ASN A 137 23.09 15.58 5.06
CA ASN A 137 22.85 14.25 5.62
C ASN A 137 23.82 13.19 5.02
N PRO A 138 24.52 12.38 5.84
CA PRO A 138 25.66 11.62 5.34
C PRO A 138 25.24 10.25 4.80
N ARG A 139 25.70 9.99 3.56
CA ARG A 139 25.81 8.68 2.90
C ARG A 139 24.51 8.08 2.39
N ILE A 140 24.26 8.35 1.11
CA ILE A 140 23.24 7.68 0.33
C ILE A 140 23.86 6.40 -0.22
N GLN A 141 23.36 5.25 0.22
CA GLN A 141 23.85 3.97 -0.22
C GLN A 141 23.15 3.56 -1.52
N ILE A 142 23.92 3.42 -2.59
CA ILE A 142 23.43 2.91 -3.87
C ILE A 142 24.41 1.89 -4.39
N ASN A 143 23.98 0.64 -4.50
CA ASN A 143 24.86 -0.40 -5.00
C ASN A 143 25.10 -0.28 -6.51
N ASN A 144 24.06 0.04 -7.29
CA ASN A 144 24.17 0.23 -8.74
C ASN A 144 23.14 1.25 -9.24
N LEU A 145 23.60 2.49 -9.47
CA LEU A 145 22.75 3.59 -9.92
C LEU A 145 22.10 3.34 -11.29
N GLU A 146 22.81 2.70 -12.23
CA GLU A 146 22.27 2.41 -13.56
C GLU A 146 21.16 1.37 -13.47
N ALA A 147 21.34 0.34 -12.65
CA ALA A 147 20.30 -0.67 -12.41
C ALA A 147 19.06 -0.08 -11.74
N LEU A 148 19.23 0.80 -10.75
CA LEU A 148 18.12 1.52 -10.12
C LEU A 148 17.33 2.37 -11.12
N ARG A 149 18.03 3.16 -11.95
CA ARG A 149 17.39 3.99 -13.00
C ARG A 149 16.68 3.17 -14.07
N GLY A 150 17.15 1.94 -14.32
CA GLY A 150 16.55 1.01 -15.25
C GLY A 150 15.38 0.19 -14.67
N SER A 151 15.09 0.34 -13.38
CA SER A 151 14.09 -0.45 -12.67
C SER A 151 12.81 0.36 -12.39
N SER A 152 11.69 -0.35 -12.28
CA SER A 152 10.40 0.21 -11.87
C SER A 152 10.26 0.35 -10.34
N PHE A 153 11.18 -0.26 -9.59
CA PHE A 153 11.17 -0.35 -8.14
C PHE A 153 12.61 -0.45 -7.61
N TRP A 154 12.80 -0.21 -6.33
CA TRP A 154 14.06 -0.50 -5.64
C TRP A 154 13.80 -1.05 -4.25
N LEU A 155 14.87 -1.49 -3.60
CA LEU A 155 14.80 -2.12 -2.29
C LEU A 155 15.67 -1.35 -1.31
N ARG A 156 15.22 -1.31 -0.06
CA ARG A 156 16.07 -0.97 1.09
C ARG A 156 16.62 -2.25 1.68
N GLU A 157 15.78 -3.28 1.72
CA GLU A 157 16.00 -4.52 2.46
C GLU A 157 15.13 -5.67 1.90
N GLY A 158 14.88 -6.72 2.69
CA GLY A 158 14.02 -7.86 2.33
C GLY A 158 14.77 -9.04 1.72
N LEU A 159 16.07 -8.90 1.41
CA LEU A 159 16.89 -9.99 0.87
C LEU A 159 17.35 -10.98 1.95
N GLU A 160 17.34 -10.60 3.22
CA GLU A 160 17.74 -11.39 4.38
C GLU A 160 16.86 -12.63 4.62
N THR A 161 15.71 -12.75 3.94
CA THR A 161 14.86 -13.94 4.00
C THR A 161 15.31 -15.05 3.05
N PHE A 162 16.14 -14.76 2.05
CA PHE A 162 16.66 -15.76 1.09
C PHE A 162 17.32 -16.98 1.77
N PRO A 163 18.23 -16.81 2.76
CA PRO A 163 18.83 -17.94 3.48
C PRO A 163 17.82 -18.90 4.11
N GLN A 164 16.65 -18.40 4.53
CA GLN A 164 15.62 -19.23 5.16
C GLN A 164 15.07 -20.26 4.18
N GLY A 165 14.75 -19.84 2.95
CA GLY A 165 14.32 -20.74 1.89
C GLY A 165 15.42 -21.69 1.44
N LEU A 166 16.63 -21.17 1.23
CA LEU A 166 17.79 -21.98 0.85
C LEU A 166 18.04 -23.11 1.85
N SER A 167 17.91 -22.85 3.15
CA SER A 167 18.12 -23.84 4.21
C SER A 167 17.14 -25.02 4.15
N LYS A 168 15.92 -24.78 3.65
CA LYS A 168 14.85 -25.78 3.46
C LYS A 168 14.93 -26.50 2.11
N SER A 169 15.74 -25.99 1.18
CA SER A 169 15.86 -26.57 -0.16
C SER A 169 16.49 -27.97 -0.16
N LYS A 170 16.17 -28.74 -1.22
CA LYS A 170 16.67 -30.10 -1.44
C LYS A 170 18.12 -30.18 -1.94
N LEU A 171 18.82 -29.05 -2.11
CA LEU A 171 20.21 -29.06 -2.58
C LEU A 171 21.13 -29.85 -1.65
N PRO A 172 22.24 -30.42 -2.15
CA PRO A 172 23.29 -30.95 -1.30
C PRO A 172 23.84 -29.88 -0.33
N ARG A 173 24.21 -30.29 0.88
CA ARG A 173 24.71 -29.38 1.92
C ARG A 173 25.88 -28.51 1.44
N ALA A 174 26.80 -29.08 0.68
CA ALA A 174 27.95 -28.36 0.15
C ALA A 174 27.54 -27.22 -0.80
N GLU A 175 26.56 -27.46 -1.68
CA GLU A 175 26.04 -26.45 -2.60
C GLU A 175 25.28 -25.35 -1.86
N ARG A 176 24.46 -25.70 -0.85
CA ARG A 176 23.81 -24.70 0.01
C ARG A 176 24.81 -23.81 0.72
N ILE A 177 25.90 -24.38 1.26
CA ILE A 177 26.96 -23.61 1.94
C ILE A 177 27.65 -22.68 0.95
N ALA A 178 27.93 -23.12 -0.28
CA ALA A 178 28.55 -22.29 -1.30
C ALA A 178 27.69 -21.07 -1.65
N ILE A 179 26.39 -21.29 -1.92
CA ILE A 179 25.44 -20.21 -2.20
C ILE A 179 25.30 -19.27 -1.00
N LEU A 180 25.15 -19.81 0.22
CA LEU A 180 25.01 -19.00 1.43
C LEU A 180 26.27 -18.17 1.70
N SER A 181 27.45 -18.71 1.44
CA SER A 181 28.72 -17.98 1.60
C SER A 181 28.82 -16.82 0.61
N ASP A 182 28.41 -17.00 -0.64
CA ASP A 182 28.36 -15.92 -1.64
C ASP A 182 27.31 -14.86 -1.25
N PHE A 183 26.13 -15.28 -0.79
CA PHE A 183 25.10 -14.39 -0.25
C PHE A 183 25.64 -13.53 0.90
N VAL A 184 26.19 -14.16 1.95
CA VAL A 184 26.71 -13.45 3.14
C VAL A 184 27.84 -12.50 2.76
N SER A 185 28.73 -12.90 1.84
CA SER A 185 29.81 -12.04 1.37
C SER A 185 29.29 -10.77 0.68
N ARG A 186 28.27 -10.91 -0.19
CA ARG A 186 27.62 -9.77 -0.86
C ARG A 186 26.84 -8.90 0.09
N TYR A 187 26.09 -9.52 1.00
CA TYR A 187 25.33 -8.81 2.01
C TYR A 187 26.25 -7.97 2.90
N LEU A 188 27.35 -8.55 3.40
CA LEU A 188 28.37 -7.84 4.16
C LEU A 188 29.02 -6.70 3.36
N ALA A 189 29.31 -6.92 2.08
CA ALA A 189 29.91 -5.89 1.23
C ALA A 189 28.99 -4.67 1.04
N ILE A 190 27.68 -4.89 1.01
CA ILE A 190 26.67 -3.84 0.85
C ILE A 190 26.37 -3.23 2.22
N TYR A 191 25.85 -3.99 3.17
CA TYR A 191 25.30 -3.46 4.42
C TYR A 191 26.34 -3.27 5.53
N GLY A 192 27.50 -3.92 5.45
CA GLY A 192 28.55 -3.84 6.48
C GLY A 192 28.29 -4.67 7.74
N PHE A 193 27.17 -5.39 7.81
CA PHE A 193 26.82 -6.31 8.90
C PHE A 193 26.30 -7.64 8.37
N LEU A 194 26.24 -8.65 9.23
CA LEU A 194 25.70 -9.97 8.86
C LEU A 194 24.18 -9.89 8.74
N PRO A 195 23.55 -10.63 7.80
CA PRO A 195 22.11 -10.66 7.69
C PRO A 195 21.49 -11.13 9.01
N GLU A 196 20.82 -10.23 9.71
CA GLU A 196 20.00 -10.59 10.85
C GLU A 196 18.66 -11.09 10.33
N THR A 197 18.11 -12.15 10.95
CA THR A 197 16.73 -12.53 10.69
C THR A 197 15.81 -11.43 11.20
N ARG A 198 15.47 -10.47 10.34
CA ARG A 198 14.43 -9.50 10.62
C ARG A 198 13.09 -10.23 10.74
N LYS A 199 12.27 -9.79 11.68
CA LYS A 199 10.84 -10.09 11.63
C LYS A 199 10.25 -9.21 10.53
N SER A 200 9.88 -9.82 9.41
CA SER A 200 9.02 -9.22 8.38
C SER A 200 7.86 -8.47 9.05
N GLU A 201 7.49 -7.30 8.54
CA GLU A 201 6.28 -6.59 9.00
C GLU A 201 5.03 -7.34 8.55
N LEU A 202 5.12 -8.09 7.44
CA LEU A 202 4.11 -9.10 7.11
C LEU A 202 4.14 -10.24 8.14
N PRO A 203 2.96 -10.82 8.46
CA PRO A 203 2.88 -11.95 9.37
C PRO A 203 3.82 -13.08 8.92
N SER A 204 4.64 -13.59 9.83
CA SER A 204 5.41 -14.80 9.56
C SER A 204 4.47 -16.00 9.57
N TYR A 205 4.02 -16.45 8.40
CA TYR A 205 3.15 -17.62 8.32
C TYR A 205 3.97 -18.90 8.50
N THR A 206 3.63 -19.69 9.51
CA THR A 206 4.05 -21.08 9.55
C THR A 206 3.33 -21.87 8.46
N TYR A 207 3.87 -23.04 8.11
CA TYR A 207 3.19 -23.92 7.16
C TYR A 207 1.81 -24.34 7.67
N SER A 208 1.67 -24.54 8.99
CA SER A 208 0.39 -24.82 9.66
C SER A 208 -0.61 -23.69 9.48
N ASP A 209 -0.18 -22.43 9.61
CA ASP A 209 -1.07 -21.26 9.47
C ASP A 209 -1.60 -21.16 8.03
N LEU A 210 -0.75 -21.45 7.04
CA LEU A 210 -1.15 -21.48 5.64
C LEU A 210 -2.12 -22.63 5.35
N GLU A 211 -1.86 -23.83 5.88
CA GLU A 211 -2.78 -24.97 5.73
C GLU A 211 -4.13 -24.70 6.39
N GLU A 212 -4.15 -24.08 7.57
CA GLU A 212 -5.39 -23.71 8.26
C GLU A 212 -6.17 -22.64 7.47
N MET A 213 -5.49 -21.61 6.95
CA MET A 213 -6.08 -20.61 6.05
C MET A 213 -6.66 -21.26 4.78
N VAL A 214 -5.90 -22.16 4.15
CA VAL A 214 -6.35 -22.89 2.95
C VAL A 214 -7.56 -23.75 3.24
N SER A 215 -7.54 -24.45 4.38
CA SER A 215 -8.66 -25.28 4.84
C SER A 215 -9.90 -24.44 5.12
N ALA A 216 -9.74 -23.23 5.67
CA ALA A 216 -10.86 -22.32 5.90
C ALA A 216 -11.54 -21.87 4.60
N PHE A 217 -10.82 -21.76 3.48
CA PHE A 217 -11.44 -21.50 2.17
C PHE A 217 -12.12 -22.73 1.55
N GLN A 218 -11.68 -23.95 1.89
CA GLN A 218 -12.10 -25.19 1.20
C GLN A 218 -13.04 -26.07 2.03
N GLY A 219 -13.15 -25.85 3.34
CA GLY A 219 -13.96 -26.66 4.26
C GLY A 219 -15.46 -26.67 3.91
N PRO A 220 -16.24 -27.61 4.43
CA PRO A 220 -17.67 -27.74 4.12
C PRO A 220 -18.50 -26.54 4.61
N ASP A 221 -19.50 -26.12 3.84
CA ASP A 221 -20.35 -24.95 4.12
C ASP A 221 -21.31 -25.13 5.32
N GLN A 222 -21.29 -26.27 6.03
CA GLN A 222 -22.25 -26.60 7.09
C GLN A 222 -21.71 -26.36 8.52
N GLU A 223 -20.43 -26.00 8.67
CA GLU A 223 -19.75 -25.95 9.98
C GLU A 223 -19.08 -24.59 10.27
N PHE A 224 -19.55 -23.51 9.67
CA PHE A 224 -18.93 -22.18 9.80
C PHE A 224 -18.78 -21.74 11.26
N ARG A 225 -19.86 -21.81 12.04
CA ARG A 225 -19.87 -21.30 13.42
C ARG A 225 -18.86 -21.98 14.32
N GLY A 226 -18.87 -23.32 14.36
CA GLY A 226 -17.96 -24.09 15.21
C GLY A 226 -16.50 -23.93 14.79
N THR A 227 -16.24 -23.89 13.49
CA THR A 227 -14.88 -23.69 12.96
C THR A 227 -14.37 -22.27 13.25
N ALA A 228 -15.23 -21.26 13.10
CA ALA A 228 -14.90 -19.87 13.40
C ALA A 228 -14.60 -19.69 14.90
N GLU A 229 -15.41 -20.26 15.78
CA GLU A 229 -15.16 -20.23 17.23
C GLU A 229 -13.81 -20.89 17.59
N ALA A 230 -13.49 -22.01 16.96
CA ALA A 230 -12.19 -22.65 17.13
C ALA A 230 -11.03 -21.76 16.64
N ALA A 231 -11.15 -21.13 15.47
CA ALA A 231 -10.14 -20.21 14.94
C ALA A 231 -9.91 -18.99 15.85
N ALA A 232 -11.00 -18.38 16.33
CA ALA A 232 -10.95 -17.28 17.30
C ALA A 232 -10.26 -17.70 18.61
N SER A 233 -10.56 -18.89 19.14
CA SER A 233 -9.91 -19.37 20.37
C SER A 233 -8.39 -19.57 20.26
N LYS A 234 -7.87 -19.73 19.03
CA LYS A 234 -6.45 -19.98 18.75
C LYS A 234 -5.63 -18.73 18.43
N GLY A 235 -6.23 -17.56 18.24
CA GLY A 235 -5.47 -16.39 17.72
C GLY A 235 -5.48 -16.23 16.20
N HIS A 236 -6.21 -17.06 15.45
CA HIS A 236 -6.08 -17.15 14.00
C HIS A 236 -7.01 -16.18 13.25
N GLU A 237 -6.72 -14.89 13.31
CA GLU A 237 -7.56 -13.81 12.77
C GLU A 237 -7.97 -13.97 11.31
N GLY A 238 -7.02 -14.15 10.39
CA GLY A 238 -7.37 -14.28 8.97
C GLY A 238 -8.22 -15.51 8.68
N THR A 239 -8.01 -16.61 9.42
CA THR A 239 -8.83 -17.84 9.30
C THR A 239 -10.25 -17.58 9.77
N PHE A 240 -10.39 -16.93 10.94
CA PHE A 240 -11.67 -16.52 11.48
C PHE A 240 -12.42 -15.61 10.50
N GLU A 241 -11.76 -14.59 9.97
CA GLU A 241 -12.35 -13.67 9.00
C GLU A 241 -12.80 -14.36 7.71
N VAL A 242 -11.99 -15.26 7.14
CA VAL A 242 -12.37 -16.05 5.95
C VAL A 242 -13.62 -16.88 6.22
N LEU A 243 -13.74 -17.50 7.39
CA LEU A 243 -14.92 -18.28 7.76
C LEU A 243 -16.17 -17.41 7.87
N LEU A 244 -16.07 -16.21 8.47
CA LEU A 244 -17.18 -15.26 8.52
C LEU A 244 -17.60 -14.79 7.12
N ARG A 245 -16.64 -14.52 6.23
CA ARG A 245 -16.92 -14.12 4.84
C ARG A 245 -17.63 -15.23 4.06
N ARG A 246 -17.21 -16.48 4.25
CA ARG A 246 -17.85 -17.64 3.62
C ARG A 246 -19.26 -17.90 4.14
N TRP A 247 -19.45 -17.79 5.45
CA TRP A 247 -20.78 -17.90 6.06
C TRP A 247 -21.71 -16.84 5.49
N LEU A 248 -21.26 -15.60 5.41
CA LEU A 248 -22.01 -14.49 4.83
C LEU A 248 -22.42 -14.76 3.37
N VAL A 249 -21.54 -15.31 2.54
CA VAL A 249 -21.88 -15.68 1.14
C VAL A 249 -22.91 -16.81 1.08
N HIS A 250 -22.82 -17.78 1.99
CA HIS A 250 -23.72 -18.93 2.02
C HIS A 250 -25.14 -18.57 2.52
N SER A 251 -25.22 -17.73 3.55
CA SER A 251 -26.46 -17.32 4.23
C SER A 251 -26.47 -15.79 4.46
N PRO A 252 -26.65 -14.97 3.41
CA PRO A 252 -26.65 -13.51 3.52
C PRO A 252 -27.70 -12.98 4.50
N GLU A 253 -28.84 -13.65 4.61
CA GLU A 253 -29.92 -13.31 5.55
C GLU A 253 -29.51 -13.44 7.03
N GLU A 254 -28.47 -14.22 7.34
CA GLU A 254 -27.94 -14.39 8.70
C GLU A 254 -26.88 -13.33 9.06
N ALA A 255 -26.57 -12.37 8.18
CA ALA A 255 -25.48 -11.42 8.36
C ALA A 255 -25.49 -10.69 9.72
N ALA A 256 -26.67 -10.26 10.21
CA ALA A 256 -26.78 -9.63 11.53
C ALA A 256 -26.45 -10.60 12.68
N ASP A 257 -26.82 -11.87 12.56
CA ASP A 257 -26.48 -12.91 13.53
C ASP A 257 -24.98 -13.27 13.47
N ILE A 258 -24.37 -13.22 12.28
CA ILE A 258 -22.93 -13.38 12.09
C ILE A 258 -22.18 -12.25 12.80
N VAL A 259 -22.63 -11.00 12.68
CA VAL A 259 -22.07 -9.84 13.40
C VAL A 259 -22.16 -10.05 14.90
N ALA A 260 -23.35 -10.39 15.42
CA ALA A 260 -23.54 -10.60 16.86
C ALA A 260 -22.70 -11.79 17.39
N PHE A 261 -22.55 -12.84 16.60
CA PHE A 261 -21.66 -13.96 16.89
C PHE A 261 -20.20 -13.49 16.96
N ALA A 262 -19.75 -12.74 15.96
CA ALA A 262 -18.40 -12.20 15.88
C ALA A 262 -18.13 -11.32 17.10
N GLU A 263 -18.96 -10.33 17.42
CA GLU A 263 -18.78 -9.47 18.60
C GLU A 263 -18.71 -10.25 19.92
N LYS A 264 -19.46 -11.35 20.06
CA LYS A 264 -19.47 -12.20 21.26
C LYS A 264 -18.23 -13.08 21.39
N VAL A 265 -17.79 -13.68 20.30
CA VAL A 265 -16.70 -14.68 20.27
C VAL A 265 -15.34 -14.03 20.01
N GLY A 266 -15.37 -12.81 19.47
CA GLY A 266 -14.20 -12.01 19.15
C GLY A 266 -13.28 -11.80 20.34
N TRP A 267 -11.99 -12.02 20.07
CA TRP A 267 -10.79 -11.85 20.88
C TRP A 267 -10.99 -11.53 22.38
N PRO A 268 -10.49 -12.40 23.29
CA PRO A 268 -10.49 -12.09 24.72
C PRO A 268 -9.87 -10.70 24.97
N PRO A 269 -10.42 -9.88 25.89
CA PRO A 269 -9.90 -8.55 26.19
C PRO A 269 -8.39 -8.53 26.51
N GLU A 270 -7.88 -9.64 27.06
CA GLU A 270 -6.48 -9.86 27.45
C GLU A 270 -5.52 -10.05 26.27
N GLN A 271 -6.05 -10.36 25.08
CA GLN A 271 -5.29 -10.55 23.83
C GLN A 271 -5.55 -9.46 22.79
N LYS A 272 -6.31 -8.40 23.16
CA LYS A 272 -6.45 -7.23 22.28
C LYS A 272 -5.07 -6.64 22.05
N PRO A 273 -4.57 -6.57 20.80
CA PRO A 273 -3.30 -5.92 20.54
C PRO A 273 -3.41 -4.48 21.04
N SER A 274 -2.51 -4.08 21.94
CA SER A 274 -2.64 -2.86 22.75
C SER A 274 -2.71 -1.56 21.94
N ASN A 275 -2.44 -1.60 20.63
CA ASN A 275 -2.37 -0.44 19.75
C ASN A 275 -3.11 -0.60 18.40
N THR A 276 -3.83 -1.70 18.15
CA THR A 276 -4.64 -1.82 16.92
C THR A 276 -6.07 -2.05 17.34
N GLY A 277 -6.94 -1.07 17.12
CA GLY A 277 -8.39 -1.20 17.30
C GLY A 277 -8.99 -2.22 16.33
N ARG A 278 -8.57 -3.48 16.37
CA ARG A 278 -9.10 -4.57 15.57
C ARG A 278 -10.52 -4.84 16.03
N TYR A 279 -11.45 -4.33 15.24
CA TYR A 279 -12.85 -4.68 15.36
C TYR A 279 -13.02 -6.13 14.93
N VAL A 280 -13.94 -6.83 15.56
CA VAL A 280 -14.13 -8.26 15.27
C VAL A 280 -14.71 -8.46 13.86
N VAL A 281 -15.46 -7.49 13.36
CA VAL A 281 -15.95 -7.43 11.98
C VAL A 281 -15.13 -6.37 11.22
N SER A 282 -14.45 -6.80 10.17
CA SER A 282 -13.58 -5.96 9.33
C SER A 282 -14.37 -5.11 8.34
N GLN A 283 -13.74 -4.05 7.81
CA GLN A 283 -14.34 -3.26 6.72
C GLN A 283 -14.57 -4.11 5.47
N GLU A 284 -13.66 -5.04 5.19
CA GLU A 284 -13.75 -5.97 4.07
C GLU A 284 -14.95 -6.91 4.19
N TRP A 285 -15.27 -7.37 5.40
CA TRP A 285 -16.48 -8.16 5.61
C TRP A 285 -17.75 -7.33 5.34
N LEU A 286 -17.78 -6.07 5.77
CA LEU A 286 -18.91 -5.16 5.51
C LEU A 286 -19.01 -4.80 4.01
N LEU A 287 -17.89 -4.62 3.33
CA LEU A 287 -17.84 -4.44 1.87
C LEU A 287 -18.44 -5.65 1.16
N LEU A 288 -18.10 -6.86 1.60
CA LEU A 288 -18.68 -8.09 1.07
C LEU A 288 -20.20 -8.11 1.27
N TRP A 289 -20.69 -7.77 2.47
CA TRP A 289 -22.13 -7.72 2.74
C TRP A 289 -22.83 -6.71 1.84
N ALA A 290 -22.31 -5.49 1.76
CA ALA A 290 -22.85 -4.44 0.88
C ALA A 290 -22.93 -4.88 -0.59
N LYS A 291 -22.04 -5.76 -1.04
CA LYS A 291 -22.03 -6.29 -2.41
C LYS A 291 -23.05 -7.39 -2.64
N ILE A 292 -23.27 -8.29 -1.68
CA ILE A 292 -24.16 -9.45 -1.87
C ILE A 292 -25.60 -9.19 -1.41
N ASP A 293 -25.80 -8.37 -0.37
CA ASP A 293 -27.10 -8.01 0.19
C ASP A 293 -27.08 -6.60 0.79
N LYS A 294 -26.95 -5.62 -0.11
CA LYS A 294 -27.05 -4.20 0.25
C LYS A 294 -28.34 -3.86 1.01
N ALA A 295 -29.47 -4.46 0.62
CA ALA A 295 -30.76 -4.13 1.20
C ALA A 295 -30.85 -4.58 2.67
N GLY A 296 -30.39 -5.81 2.97
CA GLY A 296 -30.31 -6.31 4.34
C GLY A 296 -29.33 -5.51 5.19
N MET A 297 -28.16 -5.16 4.67
CA MET A 297 -27.20 -4.33 5.40
C MET A 297 -27.76 -2.94 5.72
N MET A 298 -28.42 -2.30 4.75
CA MET A 298 -29.11 -1.01 4.94
C MET A 298 -30.19 -1.13 6.02
N ALA A 299 -31.03 -2.17 5.98
CA ALA A 299 -32.06 -2.38 7.00
C ALA A 299 -31.46 -2.59 8.40
N TRP A 300 -30.34 -3.32 8.50
CA TRP A 300 -29.65 -3.56 9.75
C TRP A 300 -29.05 -2.27 10.34
N VAL A 301 -28.31 -1.45 9.57
CA VAL A 301 -27.71 -0.20 10.10
C VAL A 301 -28.73 0.83 10.56
N GLU A 302 -29.96 0.79 10.04
CA GLU A 302 -31.06 1.63 10.51
C GLU A 302 -31.54 1.25 11.92
N HIS A 303 -31.28 0.02 12.36
CA HIS A 303 -31.70 -0.49 13.67
C HIS A 303 -30.57 -0.46 14.70
N VAL A 304 -29.32 -0.21 14.27
CA VAL A 304 -28.16 -0.05 15.15
C VAL A 304 -27.97 1.44 15.47
N ASP A 305 -27.95 1.77 16.76
CA ASP A 305 -27.63 3.13 17.20
C ASP A 305 -26.17 3.46 16.87
N LEU A 306 -25.96 4.56 16.15
CA LEU A 306 -24.65 5.14 15.87
C LEU A 306 -23.80 5.34 17.14
N ASN A 307 -24.45 5.63 18.26
CA ASN A 307 -23.77 5.97 19.52
C ASN A 307 -23.22 4.77 20.28
N LEU A 308 -23.68 3.56 19.97
CA LEU A 308 -23.48 2.39 20.82
C LEU A 308 -22.45 1.42 20.27
N SER A 309 -22.01 1.59 19.02
CA SER A 309 -21.01 0.72 18.41
C SER A 309 -20.23 1.44 17.31
N PRO A 310 -18.89 1.50 17.39
CA PRO A 310 -18.05 1.93 16.26
C PRO A 310 -18.31 1.14 14.97
N LEU A 311 -18.83 -0.09 15.08
CA LEU A 311 -19.24 -0.89 13.93
C LEU A 311 -20.38 -0.22 13.14
N SER A 312 -21.25 0.53 13.82
CA SER A 312 -22.32 1.29 13.19
C SER A 312 -21.77 2.44 12.33
N ALA A 313 -20.84 3.23 12.88
CA ALA A 313 -20.17 4.30 12.14
C ALA A 313 -19.44 3.75 10.91
N ARG A 314 -18.73 2.62 11.07
CA ARG A 314 -18.09 1.93 9.94
C ARG A 314 -19.05 1.47 8.85
N ALA A 315 -20.10 0.75 9.24
CA ALA A 315 -21.06 0.23 8.29
C ALA A 315 -21.78 1.34 7.54
N ARG A 316 -22.18 2.42 8.24
CA ARG A 316 -22.78 3.60 7.60
C ARG A 316 -21.76 4.36 6.75
N GLY A 317 -20.51 4.50 7.18
CA GLY A 317 -19.43 5.16 6.45
C GLY A 317 -19.19 4.50 5.09
N LEU A 318 -19.03 3.18 5.09
CA LEU A 318 -18.94 2.39 3.85
C LEU A 318 -20.17 2.56 2.96
N LEU A 319 -21.36 2.57 3.56
CA LEU A 319 -22.62 2.71 2.83
C LEU A 319 -22.90 4.15 2.36
N LEU A 320 -22.23 5.19 2.86
CA LEU A 320 -22.53 6.58 2.48
C LEU A 320 -22.45 6.81 0.97
N GLY A 321 -21.40 6.30 0.32
CA GLY A 321 -21.24 6.37 -1.13
C GLY A 321 -22.17 5.44 -1.93
N LEU A 322 -22.87 4.52 -1.24
CA LEU A 322 -23.76 3.54 -1.85
C LEU A 322 -25.24 3.87 -1.60
N ALA A 323 -25.57 4.56 -0.52
CA ALA A 323 -26.92 4.97 -0.18
C ALA A 323 -27.46 5.99 -1.19
N ASN A 324 -28.79 6.15 -1.23
CA ASN A 324 -29.35 7.28 -1.95
C ASN A 324 -29.05 8.59 -1.19
N GLN A 325 -29.09 9.72 -1.90
CA GLN A 325 -28.74 11.03 -1.34
C GLN A 325 -29.54 11.38 -0.08
N ALA A 326 -30.84 11.05 -0.03
CA ALA A 326 -31.68 11.39 1.12
C ALA A 326 -31.31 10.59 2.37
N THR A 327 -31.02 9.29 2.21
CA THR A 327 -30.57 8.44 3.32
C THR A 327 -29.18 8.86 3.80
N GLY A 328 -28.24 9.10 2.87
CA GLY A 328 -26.89 9.55 3.22
C GLY A 328 -26.91 10.89 3.97
N GLN A 329 -27.65 11.88 3.47
CA GLN A 329 -27.80 13.17 4.14
C GLN A 329 -28.38 13.03 5.54
N ARG A 330 -29.42 12.19 5.72
CA ARG A 330 -29.98 11.96 7.06
C ARG A 330 -28.95 11.37 8.02
N TRP A 331 -28.11 10.42 7.60
CA TRP A 331 -27.07 9.87 8.47
C TRP A 331 -26.01 10.91 8.83
N LEU A 332 -25.62 11.77 7.90
CA LEU A 332 -24.72 12.90 8.15
C LEU A 332 -25.34 13.89 9.15
N ASP A 333 -26.62 14.23 8.98
CA ASP A 333 -27.35 15.10 9.90
C ASP A 333 -27.47 14.47 11.30
N GLU A 334 -27.78 13.17 11.38
CA GLU A 334 -27.85 12.40 12.63
C GLU A 334 -26.51 12.37 13.37
N ALA A 335 -25.39 12.26 12.64
CA ALA A 335 -24.04 12.30 13.20
C ALA A 335 -23.65 13.72 13.66
N GLY A 336 -23.88 14.74 12.82
CA GLY A 336 -23.54 16.13 13.12
C GLY A 336 -24.38 16.77 14.24
N ALA A 337 -25.60 16.28 14.47
CA ALA A 337 -26.47 16.78 15.55
C ALA A 337 -25.96 16.43 16.97
N LYS A 338 -24.99 15.52 17.11
CA LYS A 338 -24.60 14.94 18.41
C LYS A 338 -23.41 15.61 19.12
N GLY A 339 -22.98 16.78 18.65
CA GLY A 339 -22.08 17.70 19.37
C GLY A 339 -20.59 17.45 19.15
N SER A 340 -19.78 18.48 19.39
CA SER A 340 -18.31 18.47 19.26
C SER A 340 -17.63 18.07 20.58
N GLY A 341 -16.62 17.20 20.52
CA GLY A 341 -15.85 16.68 21.67
C GLY A 341 -15.08 15.40 21.35
N ASN A 342 -14.64 14.65 22.37
CA ASN A 342 -13.91 13.36 22.20
C ASN A 342 -14.74 12.24 21.52
N ASP A 343 -16.03 12.49 21.26
CA ASP A 343 -16.97 11.58 20.61
C ASP A 343 -17.50 12.23 19.31
N ASP A 344 -16.63 12.76 18.44
CA ASP A 344 -17.03 13.32 17.15
C ASP A 344 -17.46 12.22 16.17
N ILE A 345 -18.71 11.80 16.32
CA ILE A 345 -19.36 10.76 15.51
C ILE A 345 -19.36 11.14 14.02
N LEU A 346 -19.40 12.44 13.68
CA LEU A 346 -19.35 12.86 12.29
C LEU A 346 -17.96 12.61 11.72
N SER A 347 -16.91 13.00 12.43
CA SER A 347 -15.53 12.73 12.03
C SER A 347 -15.28 11.23 11.86
N ASP A 348 -15.69 10.40 12.83
CA ASP A 348 -15.59 8.94 12.75
C ASP A 348 -16.32 8.37 11.51
N LEU A 349 -17.55 8.83 11.25
CA LEU A 349 -18.34 8.40 10.09
C LEU A 349 -17.64 8.76 8.77
N LEU A 350 -17.06 9.96 8.68
CA LEU A 350 -16.36 10.43 7.49
C LEU A 350 -15.03 9.72 7.29
N MET A 351 -14.28 9.46 8.36
CA MET A 351 -13.04 8.67 8.32
C MET A 351 -13.31 7.25 7.81
N GLU A 352 -14.39 6.61 8.28
CA GLU A 352 -14.79 5.27 7.80
C GLU A 352 -15.33 5.30 6.35
N ALA A 353 -15.86 6.43 5.89
CA ALA A 353 -16.29 6.62 4.50
C ALA A 353 -15.12 6.89 3.54
N ALA A 354 -14.04 7.53 4.02
CA ALA A 354 -12.97 8.04 3.19
C ALA A 354 -12.25 6.98 2.33
N PRO A 355 -11.95 5.75 2.81
CA PRO A 355 -11.37 4.71 1.96
C PRO A 355 -12.27 4.29 0.77
N TRP A 356 -13.59 4.46 0.91
CA TRP A 356 -14.59 3.92 -0.02
C TRP A 356 -15.24 4.98 -0.91
N ALA A 357 -15.40 6.19 -0.37
CA ALA A 357 -16.04 7.34 -1.01
C ALA A 357 -15.26 8.63 -0.67
N PRO A 358 -13.95 8.71 -1.00
CA PRO A 358 -13.07 9.79 -0.55
C PRO A 358 -13.58 11.18 -0.97
N GLN A 359 -14.09 11.31 -2.20
CA GLN A 359 -14.68 12.56 -2.72
C GLN A 359 -15.82 13.07 -1.83
N LEU A 360 -16.81 12.20 -1.55
CA LEU A 360 -17.96 12.54 -0.73
C LEU A 360 -17.53 12.90 0.70
N ALA A 361 -16.67 12.08 1.31
CA ALA A 361 -16.20 12.30 2.67
C ALA A 361 -15.48 13.65 2.79
N MET A 362 -14.60 13.96 1.82
CA MET A 362 -13.85 15.22 1.80
C MET A 362 -14.76 16.43 1.55
N GLU A 363 -15.72 16.33 0.62
CA GLU A 363 -16.69 17.41 0.39
C GLU A 363 -17.48 17.75 1.66
N VAL A 364 -17.92 16.73 2.42
CA VAL A 364 -18.63 16.95 3.69
C VAL A 364 -17.70 17.47 4.77
N ALA A 365 -16.47 16.93 4.90
CA ALA A 365 -15.48 17.39 5.87
C ALA A 365 -15.15 18.89 5.68
N VAL A 366 -15.07 19.38 4.45
CA VAL A 366 -14.88 20.83 4.20
C VAL A 366 -16.03 21.66 4.75
N THR A 367 -17.27 21.16 4.72
CA THR A 367 -18.43 21.90 5.25
C THR A 367 -18.44 22.03 6.76
N THR A 368 -17.74 21.15 7.50
CA THR A 368 -17.64 21.25 8.97
C THR A 368 -16.82 22.45 9.40
N SER A 369 -15.96 22.98 8.50
CA SER A 369 -14.99 24.03 8.81
C SER A 369 -14.11 23.68 10.01
N ASP A 370 -13.79 22.39 10.17
CA ASP A 370 -12.92 21.85 11.21
C ASP A 370 -11.67 21.24 10.57
N ALA A 371 -10.49 21.76 10.94
CA ALA A 371 -9.23 21.34 10.33
C ALA A 371 -8.87 19.90 10.69
N GLU A 372 -9.18 19.47 11.92
CA GLU A 372 -8.92 18.11 12.39
C GLU A 372 -9.73 17.08 11.59
N THR A 373 -11.03 17.30 11.41
CA THR A 373 -11.89 16.47 10.56
C THR A 373 -11.39 16.41 9.12
N ILE A 374 -11.05 17.56 8.52
CA ILE A 374 -10.51 17.63 7.16
C ILE A 374 -9.23 16.78 7.03
N ARG A 375 -8.30 16.94 7.97
CA ARG A 375 -7.06 16.19 8.02
C ARG A 375 -7.31 14.70 8.18
N ASN A 376 -8.06 14.29 9.20
CA ASN A 376 -8.30 12.88 9.51
C ASN A 376 -8.98 12.16 8.33
N VAL A 377 -9.93 12.81 7.66
CA VAL A 377 -10.59 12.27 6.45
C VAL A 377 -9.61 12.13 5.28
N SER A 378 -8.74 13.12 5.06
CA SER A 378 -7.73 13.04 4.01
C SER A 378 -6.70 11.94 4.27
N GLU A 379 -6.29 11.76 5.54
CA GLU A 379 -5.43 10.68 5.97
C GLU A 379 -6.11 9.33 5.78
N SER A 380 -7.35 9.15 6.25
CA SER A 380 -8.13 7.91 6.05
C SER A 380 -8.34 7.57 4.57
N ALA A 381 -8.40 8.55 3.67
CA ALA A 381 -8.52 8.30 2.23
C ALA A 381 -7.25 7.67 1.65
N VAL A 382 -6.07 8.02 2.18
CA VAL A 382 -4.75 7.63 1.66
C VAL A 382 -4.17 6.45 2.43
N TYR A 383 -4.23 6.52 3.76
CA TYR A 383 -3.85 5.49 4.70
C TYR A 383 -5.11 4.74 5.14
N ASP A 384 -5.26 3.51 4.66
CA ASP A 384 -6.07 2.58 5.42
C ASP A 384 -5.32 2.27 6.74
N PHE A 385 -5.86 2.77 7.86
CA PHE A 385 -5.32 2.69 9.22
C PHE A 385 -4.94 1.26 9.66
N GLN A 386 -5.31 0.23 8.90
CA GLN A 386 -5.16 -1.17 9.29
C GLN A 386 -4.13 -1.95 8.47
N SER A 387 -3.65 -1.47 7.31
CA SER A 387 -3.04 -2.38 6.33
C SER A 387 -1.78 -1.96 5.58
N GLN A 388 -1.37 -0.68 5.56
CA GLN A 388 -0.28 -0.20 4.67
C GLN A 388 -0.38 -0.75 3.23
N SER A 389 -1.59 -1.02 2.74
CA SER A 389 -1.77 -1.66 1.45
C SER A 389 -1.65 -0.61 0.35
N TRP A 390 -0.45 -0.43 -0.22
CA TRP A 390 -0.21 0.62 -1.23
C TRP A 390 -1.22 0.60 -2.39
N ASN A 391 -1.67 -0.58 -2.80
CA ASN A 391 -2.67 -0.70 -3.86
C ASN A 391 -4.06 -0.12 -3.53
N THR A 392 -4.44 0.03 -2.25
CA THR A 392 -5.72 0.68 -1.87
C THR A 392 -5.59 2.20 -1.81
N SER A 393 -4.39 2.73 -1.58
CA SER A 393 -4.12 4.17 -1.44
C SER A 393 -4.28 5.00 -2.72
N HIS A 394 -4.17 4.39 -3.91
CA HIS A 394 -4.07 5.13 -5.18
C HIS A 394 -5.25 6.06 -5.47
N MET A 395 -6.48 5.68 -5.09
CA MET A 395 -7.65 6.54 -5.28
C MET A 395 -7.60 7.77 -4.35
N GLY A 396 -7.28 7.56 -3.06
CA GLY A 396 -7.13 8.66 -2.11
C GLY A 396 -6.04 9.65 -2.52
N LEU A 397 -4.92 9.13 -3.03
CA LEU A 397 -3.86 9.97 -3.62
C LEU A 397 -4.37 10.76 -4.84
N GLY A 398 -5.25 10.16 -5.66
CA GLY A 398 -5.92 10.86 -6.76
C GLY A 398 -6.84 11.98 -6.28
N LEU A 399 -7.62 11.75 -5.23
CA LEU A 399 -8.43 12.81 -4.62
C LEU A 399 -7.52 13.93 -4.11
N ALA A 400 -6.51 13.62 -3.30
CA ALA A 400 -5.60 14.61 -2.71
C ALA A 400 -4.91 15.46 -3.79
N LYS A 401 -4.61 14.86 -4.94
CA LYS A 401 -4.06 15.55 -6.12
C LYS A 401 -4.99 16.61 -6.68
N ASP A 402 -6.27 16.25 -6.81
CA ASP A 402 -7.27 17.04 -7.52
C ASP A 402 -8.07 17.96 -6.56
N PHE A 403 -7.81 17.87 -5.25
CA PHE A 403 -8.47 18.66 -4.23
C PHE A 403 -8.05 20.15 -4.30
N PRO A 404 -8.99 21.09 -4.44
CA PRO A 404 -8.69 22.51 -4.64
C PRO A 404 -8.39 23.19 -3.29
N ILE A 405 -7.22 22.91 -2.71
CA ILE A 405 -6.87 23.34 -1.35
C ILE A 405 -6.89 24.87 -1.18
N GLU A 406 -6.63 25.63 -2.24
CA GLU A 406 -6.70 27.09 -2.27
C GLU A 406 -8.10 27.66 -2.01
N THR A 407 -9.13 26.82 -2.06
CA THR A 407 -10.52 27.22 -1.77
C THR A 407 -10.83 27.19 -0.27
N LEU A 408 -9.96 26.61 0.56
CA LEU A 408 -10.14 26.59 2.01
C LEU A 408 -9.97 27.99 2.62
N PRO A 409 -10.77 28.34 3.66
CA PRO A 409 -10.56 29.55 4.44
C PRO A 409 -9.12 29.65 4.98
N PRO A 410 -8.49 30.84 5.01
CA PRO A 410 -7.09 30.98 5.42
C PRO A 410 -6.75 30.41 6.81
N SER A 411 -7.69 30.44 7.76
CA SER A 411 -7.50 29.87 9.09
C SER A 411 -7.40 28.34 9.05
N LEU A 412 -8.24 27.68 8.24
CA LEU A 412 -8.22 26.23 8.07
C LEU A 412 -7.04 25.77 7.22
N LEU A 413 -6.71 26.57 6.21
CA LEU A 413 -5.60 26.30 5.31
C LEU A 413 -4.29 26.08 6.06
N VAL A 414 -3.98 26.91 7.07
CA VAL A 414 -2.74 26.77 7.86
C VAL A 414 -2.72 25.46 8.64
N GLU A 415 -3.80 25.12 9.32
CA GLU A 415 -3.90 23.93 10.17
C GLU A 415 -3.89 22.65 9.33
N VAL A 416 -4.68 22.60 8.26
CA VAL A 416 -4.79 21.46 7.37
C VAL A 416 -3.46 21.17 6.66
N ILE A 417 -2.76 22.21 6.19
CA ILE A 417 -1.53 22.01 5.43
C ILE A 417 -0.37 21.51 6.29
N GLN A 418 -0.28 21.92 7.55
CA GLN A 418 0.82 21.51 8.43
C GLN A 418 0.97 19.99 8.49
N ASP A 419 -0.15 19.26 8.49
CA ASP A 419 -0.18 17.80 8.55
C ASP A 419 -0.35 17.13 7.17
N TRP A 420 -0.68 17.89 6.12
CA TRP A 420 -0.85 17.36 4.76
C TRP A 420 0.43 16.72 4.19
N GLY A 421 1.59 17.05 4.78
CA GLY A 421 2.87 16.39 4.49
C GLY A 421 2.82 14.88 4.74
N VAL A 422 2.01 14.40 5.68
CA VAL A 422 1.88 12.96 5.98
C VAL A 422 1.36 12.19 4.76
N LEU A 423 0.46 12.77 3.96
CA LEU A 423 -0.06 12.12 2.73
C LEU A 423 1.03 11.86 1.69
N MET A 424 2.07 12.71 1.67
CA MET A 424 3.20 12.57 0.77
C MET A 424 4.06 11.34 1.08
N GLU A 425 4.03 10.83 2.33
CA GLU A 425 4.82 9.66 2.68
C GLU A 425 4.31 8.42 1.92
N GLN A 426 3.02 8.12 1.99
CA GLN A 426 2.38 7.07 1.20
C GLN A 426 2.54 7.29 -0.31
N TRP A 427 2.48 8.56 -0.74
CA TRP A 427 2.60 8.89 -2.17
C TRP A 427 4.01 8.63 -2.69
N GLY A 428 5.04 8.96 -1.93
CA GLY A 428 6.43 8.71 -2.29
C GLY A 428 6.75 7.23 -2.44
N ASP A 429 6.14 6.37 -1.62
CA ASP A 429 6.26 4.93 -1.77
C ASP A 429 5.63 4.41 -3.08
N VAL A 430 4.56 5.07 -3.54
CA VAL A 430 3.84 4.71 -4.77
C VAL A 430 4.54 5.27 -6.02
N ASP A 431 4.83 6.57 -6.04
CA ASP A 431 5.51 7.27 -7.14
C ASP A 431 6.18 8.55 -6.61
N VAL A 432 7.48 8.47 -6.31
CA VAL A 432 8.28 9.64 -5.87
C VAL A 432 8.26 10.79 -6.86
N GLY A 433 8.14 10.53 -8.16
CA GLY A 433 8.09 11.57 -9.18
C GLY A 433 6.76 12.32 -9.14
N GLU A 434 5.64 11.61 -8.97
CA GLU A 434 4.33 12.25 -8.81
C GLU A 434 4.23 13.00 -7.50
N ALA A 435 4.71 12.41 -6.40
CA ALA A 435 4.81 13.08 -5.10
C ALA A 435 5.60 14.39 -5.22
N ALA A 436 6.80 14.36 -5.84
CA ALA A 436 7.62 15.55 -6.05
C ALA A 436 6.90 16.67 -6.82
N ARG A 437 6.19 16.32 -7.91
CA ARG A 437 5.43 17.28 -8.71
C ARG A 437 4.27 17.88 -7.91
N TYR A 438 3.53 17.05 -7.18
CA TYR A 438 2.43 17.47 -6.34
C TYR A 438 2.91 18.42 -5.23
N GLY A 439 3.89 17.99 -4.44
CA GLY A 439 4.46 18.78 -3.35
C GLY A 439 5.02 20.13 -3.85
N PHE A 440 5.72 20.14 -4.97
CA PHE A 440 6.20 21.38 -5.57
C PHE A 440 5.04 22.33 -5.95
N GLN A 441 4.04 21.81 -6.67
CA GLN A 441 2.86 22.59 -7.04
C GLN A 441 2.17 23.14 -5.79
N PHE A 442 1.94 22.30 -4.80
CA PHE A 442 1.30 22.64 -3.54
C PHE A 442 2.04 23.77 -2.80
N LEU A 443 3.35 23.68 -2.64
CA LEU A 443 4.16 24.70 -1.97
C LEU A 443 4.09 26.05 -2.71
N THR A 444 4.10 26.02 -4.05
CA THR A 444 4.01 27.25 -4.85
C THR A 444 2.61 27.88 -4.86
N GLN A 445 1.54 27.08 -4.70
CA GLN A 445 0.16 27.58 -4.70
C GLN A 445 -0.27 28.10 -3.33
N THR A 446 0.11 27.41 -2.26
CA THR A 446 -0.28 27.75 -0.88
C THR A 446 0.59 28.84 -0.27
N ASN A 447 1.77 29.09 -0.86
CA ASN A 447 2.78 30.02 -0.34
C ASN A 447 3.12 29.74 1.14
N LEU A 448 3.12 28.46 1.53
CA LEU A 448 3.55 28.05 2.87
C LEU A 448 4.97 28.54 3.19
N CYS A 449 5.79 28.55 2.16
CA CYS A 449 7.15 29.05 2.20
C CYS A 449 7.31 30.11 1.12
N PRO A 450 7.92 31.27 1.42
CA PRO A 450 8.26 32.25 0.41
C PRO A 450 9.06 31.61 -0.73
N GLN A 451 8.72 31.94 -1.97
CA GLN A 451 9.38 31.36 -3.15
C GLN A 451 10.91 31.51 -3.12
N GLU A 452 11.43 32.62 -2.59
CA GLU A 452 12.87 32.85 -2.43
C GLU A 452 13.54 31.80 -1.53
N ASN A 453 12.85 31.32 -0.50
CA ASN A 453 13.38 30.31 0.42
C ASN A 453 13.36 28.93 -0.24
N LEU A 454 12.32 28.60 -1.01
CA LEU A 454 12.29 27.38 -1.82
C LEU A 454 13.42 27.38 -2.86
N ILE A 455 13.67 28.52 -3.52
CA ILE A 455 14.79 28.67 -4.47
C ILE A 455 16.13 28.41 -3.77
N LYS A 456 16.35 28.97 -2.58
CA LYS A 456 17.56 28.71 -1.78
C LYS A 456 17.69 27.23 -1.42
N LEU A 457 16.63 26.64 -0.86
CA LEU A 457 16.61 25.23 -0.48
C LEU A 457 16.97 24.34 -1.67
N PHE A 458 16.30 24.52 -2.81
CA PHE A 458 16.57 23.72 -4.00
C PHE A 458 17.93 24.03 -4.65
N ALA A 459 18.56 25.17 -4.32
CA ALA A 459 19.90 25.54 -4.76
C ALA A 459 21.03 25.14 -3.78
N GLY A 460 20.75 24.28 -2.78
CA GLY A 460 21.79 23.74 -1.89
C GLY A 460 21.88 24.40 -0.52
N ASP A 461 20.92 25.25 -0.14
CA ASP A 461 20.91 25.94 1.14
C ASP A 461 20.05 25.20 2.19
N ASP A 462 20.69 24.63 3.20
CA ASP A 462 19.99 23.93 4.31
C ASP A 462 19.36 24.88 5.34
N THR A 463 19.49 26.21 5.23
CA THR A 463 18.94 27.13 6.25
C THR A 463 17.42 27.07 6.39
N PHE A 464 16.73 26.45 5.42
CA PHE A 464 15.28 26.27 5.39
C PHE A 464 14.86 24.80 5.33
N SER A 465 15.75 23.85 5.64
CA SER A 465 15.31 22.47 5.85
C SER A 465 14.40 22.41 7.08
N SER A 466 13.24 21.80 6.91
CA SER A 466 12.29 21.48 7.98
C SER A 466 12.30 19.96 8.21
N ASP A 467 11.88 19.53 9.40
CA ASP A 467 11.70 18.11 9.70
C ASP A 467 10.22 17.76 9.59
N GLY A 468 9.87 16.80 8.73
CA GLY A 468 8.57 16.10 8.78
C GLY A 468 7.36 16.81 8.19
N ASP A 469 7.52 18.00 7.58
CA ASP A 469 6.41 18.75 6.96
C ASP A 469 6.38 18.60 5.42
N MET A 470 5.43 19.27 4.78
CA MET A 470 5.30 19.27 3.31
C MET A 470 6.59 19.70 2.58
N ILE A 471 7.37 20.63 3.14
CA ILE A 471 8.61 21.11 2.50
C ILE A 471 9.63 19.97 2.48
N ASP A 472 9.83 19.31 3.62
CA ASP A 472 10.71 18.16 3.78
C ASP A 472 10.34 17.02 2.82
N ARG A 473 9.07 16.59 2.84
CA ARG A 473 8.59 15.49 1.98
C ARG A 473 8.72 15.83 0.51
N THR A 474 8.45 17.08 0.12
CA THR A 474 8.66 17.54 -1.27
C THR A 474 10.14 17.53 -1.65
N PHE A 475 11.00 18.00 -0.77
CA PHE A 475 12.44 18.06 -0.98
C PHE A 475 13.05 16.66 -1.14
N CYS A 476 12.71 15.73 -0.24
CA CYS A 476 13.05 14.32 -0.31
C CYS A 476 12.61 13.69 -1.65
N ALA A 477 11.36 13.91 -2.05
CA ALA A 477 10.79 13.37 -3.28
C ALA A 477 11.49 13.94 -4.53
N LEU A 478 11.76 15.25 -4.58
CA LEU A 478 12.48 15.89 -5.69
C LEU A 478 13.88 15.30 -5.86
N ARG A 479 14.62 15.12 -4.76
CA ARG A 479 15.97 14.54 -4.80
C ARG A 479 15.93 13.08 -5.23
N SER A 480 14.97 12.31 -4.72
CA SER A 480 14.76 10.91 -5.12
C SER A 480 14.44 10.80 -6.61
N TRP A 481 13.58 11.69 -7.12
CA TRP A 481 13.23 11.75 -8.53
C TRP A 481 14.42 12.11 -9.42
N ALA A 482 15.26 13.07 -9.01
CA ALA A 482 16.50 13.40 -9.70
C ALA A 482 17.46 12.21 -9.79
N ILE A 483 17.54 11.39 -8.74
CA ILE A 483 18.37 10.18 -8.72
C ILE A 483 17.83 9.15 -9.69
N LEU A 484 16.53 8.85 -9.62
CA LEU A 484 15.94 7.68 -10.26
C LEU A 484 15.48 7.94 -11.70
N GLN A 485 15.02 9.16 -12.01
CA GLN A 485 14.45 9.51 -13.31
C GLN A 485 14.91 10.91 -13.77
N PRO A 486 16.23 11.16 -13.89
CA PRO A 486 16.78 12.49 -14.18
C PRO A 486 16.25 13.10 -15.48
N ASP A 487 16.04 12.29 -16.52
CA ASP A 487 15.54 12.78 -17.81
C ASP A 487 14.08 13.25 -17.73
N ALA A 488 13.24 12.51 -17.00
CA ALA A 488 11.84 12.88 -16.77
C ALA A 488 11.76 14.18 -15.96
N MET A 489 12.58 14.30 -14.92
CA MET A 489 12.67 15.52 -14.12
C MET A 489 13.16 16.71 -14.96
N LYS A 490 14.21 16.53 -15.77
CA LYS A 490 14.73 17.57 -16.67
C LYS A 490 13.66 18.11 -17.62
N ALA A 491 12.86 17.23 -18.21
CA ALA A 491 11.76 17.61 -19.09
C ALA A 491 10.70 18.44 -18.35
N TRP A 492 10.37 18.04 -17.11
CA TRP A 492 9.42 18.77 -16.25
C TRP A 492 9.95 20.13 -15.78
N ILE A 493 11.24 20.25 -15.45
CA ILE A 493 11.88 21.52 -15.08
C ILE A 493 11.70 22.55 -16.21
N GLY A 494 11.81 22.12 -17.47
CA GLY A 494 11.60 22.97 -18.64
C GLY A 494 10.20 23.59 -18.73
N GLN A 495 9.22 23.04 -18.02
CA GLN A 495 7.83 23.51 -17.97
C GLN A 495 7.57 24.48 -16.80
N GLN A 496 8.51 24.62 -15.85
CA GLN A 496 8.32 25.44 -14.66
C GLN A 496 8.48 26.94 -14.94
N GLN A 497 7.72 27.75 -14.20
CA GLN A 497 7.77 29.21 -14.29
C GLN A 497 8.92 29.80 -13.46
N GLY A 498 9.45 30.97 -13.90
CA GLY A 498 10.56 31.66 -13.24
C GLY A 498 11.94 31.13 -13.62
N ALA A 499 12.86 32.03 -14.00
CA ALA A 499 14.23 31.64 -14.38
C ALA A 499 15.02 31.10 -13.17
N ASP A 500 14.91 31.76 -12.02
CA ASP A 500 15.64 31.40 -10.81
C ASP A 500 15.17 30.05 -10.23
N MET A 501 13.86 29.80 -10.24
CA MET A 501 13.32 28.51 -9.82
C MET A 501 13.77 27.37 -10.74
N ARG A 502 13.77 27.58 -12.07
CA ARG A 502 14.34 26.59 -13.00
C ARG A 502 15.83 26.35 -12.76
N ALA A 503 16.59 27.40 -12.45
CA ALA A 503 18.01 27.27 -12.14
C ALA A 503 18.24 26.47 -10.85
N ALA A 504 17.46 26.74 -9.79
CA ALA A 504 17.54 25.99 -8.54
C ALA A 504 17.15 24.52 -8.71
N LEU A 505 16.04 24.22 -9.38
CA LEU A 505 15.65 22.83 -9.67
C LEU A 505 16.67 22.10 -10.56
N THR A 506 17.30 22.81 -11.51
CA THR A 506 18.39 22.25 -12.32
C THR A 506 19.60 21.93 -11.45
N TRP A 507 19.94 22.81 -10.50
CA TRP A 507 21.00 22.55 -9.53
C TRP A 507 20.71 21.30 -8.70
N LEU A 508 19.49 21.16 -8.16
CA LEU A 508 19.07 19.96 -7.42
C LEU A 508 19.18 18.70 -8.28
N LEU A 509 18.73 18.75 -9.54
CA LEU A 509 18.84 17.65 -10.48
C LEU A 509 20.30 17.23 -10.73
N GLU A 510 21.20 18.20 -10.80
CA GLU A 510 22.64 17.96 -11.03
C GLU A 510 23.39 17.54 -9.76
N ASN A 511 22.86 17.90 -8.58
CA ASN A 511 23.47 17.67 -7.27
C ASN A 511 22.53 16.96 -6.28
N PRO A 512 21.84 15.86 -6.65
CA PRO A 512 20.80 15.29 -5.80
C PRO A 512 21.35 14.64 -4.52
N TRP A 513 22.67 14.46 -4.44
CA TRP A 513 23.40 13.94 -3.28
C TRP A 513 23.78 15.03 -2.27
N GLY A 514 23.58 16.30 -2.61
CA GLY A 514 24.03 17.43 -1.80
C GLY A 514 25.54 17.52 -1.70
N THR A 515 26.02 17.81 -0.49
CA THR A 515 27.47 17.86 -0.18
C THR A 515 28.04 16.50 0.22
N GLY A 516 27.21 15.45 0.23
CA GLY A 516 27.61 14.10 0.60
C GLY A 516 28.39 13.35 -0.48
N GLU A 517 29.18 12.36 -0.06
CA GLU A 517 29.85 11.42 -0.96
C GLU A 517 28.91 10.26 -1.33
N LEU A 518 28.83 9.92 -2.63
CA LEU A 518 28.22 8.67 -3.11
C LEU A 518 29.17 7.50 -2.77
N LYS A 519 28.66 6.45 -2.13
CA LYS A 519 29.44 5.23 -1.81
C LYS A 519 29.02 4.03 -2.63
#